data_AF-A0A847X9P3-F1
#
_entry.id   AF-A0A847X9P3-F1
#
_cell.length_a   1.000
_cell.length_b   1.000
_cell.length_c   1.000
_cell.angle_alpha   90.00
_cell.angle_beta   90.00
_cell.angle_gamma   90.00
#
_symmetry.space_group_name_H-M   'P 1'
#
loop_
_entity.id
_entity.type
_entity.pdbx_description
1 polymer ?
#
loop_
_entity_poly.entity_id
_entity_poly.type
_entity_poly.pdbx_seq_one_letter_code
_entity_poly.pdbx_strand_id
1 'polypeptide(L)'
;MKKDDKFIIFLKDTMKTIVIYLVIIIILTQYIIRPFRVEGESMTPALLDAEMGISSIITKNFGGIHRFDIVIVYVEDTQKYLVKRVIGMPNETIEFDGNKLYIDGKHIEETFFDMNYVNSQTDDGTIDFTTDFGPVELKNDEYFLMGDNR
;
A
#
# COMPACT_ATOMS: atom_id res chain seq x y z
N MET A 1 17.01 48.80 27.09
CA MET A 1 16.19 47.62 26.81
C MET A 1 16.73 46.47 27.63
N LYS A 2 15.96 45.92 28.59
CA LYS A 2 16.49 44.98 29.59
C LYS A 2 16.73 43.61 28.94
N LYS A 3 17.72 42.88 29.42
CA LYS A 3 18.11 41.54 28.92
C LYS A 3 16.92 40.56 28.94
N ASP A 4 16.04 40.74 29.92
CA ASP A 4 14.83 39.94 30.11
C ASP A 4 13.80 40.15 28.99
N ASP A 5 13.65 41.37 28.47
CA ASP A 5 12.73 41.67 27.36
C ASP A 5 13.16 40.96 26.07
N LYS A 6 14.48 40.92 25.80
CA LYS A 6 15.03 40.20 24.64
C LYS A 6 14.82 38.69 24.75
N PHE A 7 14.93 38.13 25.96
CA PHE A 7 14.71 36.70 26.19
C PHE A 7 13.25 36.29 26.01
N ILE A 8 12.31 37.10 26.51
CA ILE A 8 10.87 36.86 26.32
C ILE A 8 10.46 36.97 24.85
N ILE A 9 11.00 37.95 24.10
CA ILE A 9 10.76 38.07 22.66
C ILE A 9 11.28 36.83 21.92
N PHE A 10 12.51 36.41 22.22
CA PHE A 10 13.10 35.21 21.63
C PHE A 10 12.26 33.94 21.89
N LEU A 11 11.80 33.75 23.13
CA LEU A 11 10.91 32.63 23.48
C LEU A 11 9.59 32.69 22.71
N LYS A 12 8.97 33.86 22.58
CA LYS A 12 7.71 34.04 21.86
C LYS A 12 7.86 33.71 20.37
N ASP A 13 8.94 34.16 19.74
CA ASP A 13 9.22 33.88 18.33
C ASP A 13 9.55 32.41 18.08
N THR A 14 10.29 31.78 19.00
CA THR A 14 10.58 30.34 18.97
C THR A 14 9.29 29.53 19.11
N MET A 15 8.43 29.87 20.08
CA MET A 15 7.15 29.21 20.28
C MET A 15 6.22 29.34 19.07
N LYS A 16 6.14 30.54 18.47
CA LYS A 16 5.35 30.74 17.24
C LYS A 16 5.85 29.84 16.11
N THR A 17 7.16 29.72 15.96
CA THR A 17 7.78 28.87 14.93
C THR A 17 7.48 27.39 15.17
N ILE A 18 7.60 26.91 16.41
CA ILE A 18 7.24 25.54 16.78
C ILE A 18 5.77 25.24 16.45
N VAL A 19 4.86 26.16 16.80
CA VAL A 19 3.43 25.99 16.52
C VAL A 19 3.17 25.90 15.01
N ILE A 20 3.84 26.73 14.21
CA ILE A 20 3.72 26.67 12.74
C ILE A 20 4.17 25.30 12.21
N TYR A 21 5.33 24.80 12.65
CA TYR A 21 5.81 23.48 12.24
C TYR A 21 4.87 22.35 12.68
N LEU A 22 4.33 22.41 13.90
CA LEU A 22 3.36 21.42 14.38
C LEU A 22 2.09 21.41 13.52
N VAL A 23 1.55 22.58 13.19
CA VAL A 23 0.37 22.70 12.31
C VAL A 23 0.68 22.12 10.93
N ILE A 24 1.84 22.43 10.35
CA ILE A 24 2.26 21.87 9.06
C ILE A 24 2.35 20.35 9.15
N ILE A 25 3.02 19.79 10.18
CA ILE A 25 3.15 18.34 10.35
C ILE A 25 1.79 17.67 10.47
N ILE A 26 0.85 18.24 11.24
CA ILE A 26 -0.51 17.72 11.36
C ILE A 26 -1.22 17.73 10.00
N ILE A 27 -1.11 18.81 9.22
CA ILE A 27 -1.72 18.89 7.90
C ILE A 27 -1.11 17.84 6.95
N LEU A 28 0.22 17.72 6.93
CA LEU A 28 0.92 16.74 6.09
C LEU A 28 0.50 15.31 6.45
N THR A 29 0.52 14.97 7.73
CA THR A 29 0.24 13.60 8.20
C THR A 29 -1.24 13.23 8.17
N GLN A 30 -2.14 14.21 8.20
CA GLN A 30 -3.59 13.97 8.13
C GLN A 30 -4.12 13.90 6.69
N TYR A 31 -3.54 14.68 5.77
CA TYR A 31 -4.12 14.87 4.43
C TYR A 31 -3.23 14.45 3.27
N ILE A 32 -1.91 14.37 3.45
CA ILE A 32 -0.97 14.15 2.34
C ILE A 32 -0.34 12.77 2.44
N ILE A 33 0.29 12.48 3.58
CA ILE A 33 1.09 11.28 3.79
C ILE A 33 0.63 10.53 5.03
N ARG A 34 0.64 9.20 4.98
CA ARG A 34 0.43 8.36 6.15
C ARG A 34 1.62 7.42 6.33
N PRO A 35 2.42 7.57 7.39
CA PRO A 35 3.42 6.56 7.71
C PRO A 35 2.71 5.27 8.10
N PHE A 36 3.23 4.14 7.64
CA PHE A 36 2.75 2.82 8.02
C PHE A 36 3.92 1.89 8.30
N ARG A 37 3.65 0.84 9.05
CA ARG A 37 4.58 -0.26 9.27
C ARG A 37 3.97 -1.51 8.66
N VAL A 38 4.76 -2.25 7.89
CA VAL A 38 4.34 -3.53 7.32
C VAL A 38 4.28 -4.56 8.46
N GLU A 39 3.18 -5.31 8.50
CA GLU A 39 2.99 -6.42 9.43
C GLU A 39 2.86 -7.72 8.63
N GLY A 40 3.82 -8.62 8.79
CA GLY A 40 3.87 -9.93 8.14
C GLY A 40 4.55 -9.93 6.77
N GLU A 41 4.65 -11.11 6.17
CA GLU A 41 5.47 -11.37 4.99
C GLU A 41 4.68 -11.42 3.68
N SER A 42 3.39 -11.06 3.70
CA SER A 42 2.52 -11.25 2.54
C SER A 42 2.85 -10.36 1.34
N MET A 43 3.69 -9.35 1.53
CA MET A 43 4.15 -8.45 0.47
C MET A 43 5.64 -8.66 0.14
N THR A 44 6.29 -9.69 0.70
CA THR A 44 7.67 -10.05 0.37
C THR A 44 7.76 -10.45 -1.12
N PRO A 45 8.81 -10.05 -1.86
CA PRO A 45 9.96 -9.24 -1.44
C PRO A 45 9.76 -7.73 -1.63
N ALA A 46 8.60 -7.30 -2.17
CA ALA A 46 8.35 -5.89 -2.48
C ALA A 46 8.32 -5.01 -1.22
N LEU A 47 7.78 -5.53 -0.11
CA LEU A 47 7.77 -4.91 1.21
C LEU A 47 8.05 -5.96 2.28
N LEU A 48 9.09 -5.72 3.09
CA LEU A 48 9.54 -6.66 4.12
C LEU A 48 8.79 -6.46 5.44
N ASP A 49 8.73 -7.51 6.26
CA ASP A 49 8.16 -7.41 7.60
C ASP A 49 8.88 -6.33 8.42
N ALA A 50 8.10 -5.60 9.23
CA ALA A 50 8.54 -4.46 10.03
C ALA A 50 9.09 -3.25 9.24
N GLU A 51 9.10 -3.26 7.91
CA GLU A 51 9.52 -2.13 7.08
C GLU A 51 8.60 -0.92 7.31
N MET A 52 9.20 0.28 7.34
CA MET A 52 8.45 1.54 7.46
C MET A 52 8.27 2.16 6.09
N GLY A 53 7.02 2.39 5.71
CA GLY A 53 6.65 3.03 4.45
C GLY A 53 5.90 4.34 4.67
N ILE A 54 5.76 5.11 3.59
CA ILE A 54 4.92 6.31 3.53
C ILE A 54 3.92 6.12 2.41
N SER A 55 2.64 6.11 2.75
CA SER A 55 1.53 6.05 1.79
C SER A 55 1.09 7.47 1.41
N SER A 56 0.84 7.70 0.12
CA SER A 56 0.23 8.93 -0.39
C SER A 56 -1.29 8.84 -0.31
N ILE A 57 -1.92 9.70 0.49
CA ILE A 57 -3.39 9.80 0.59
C ILE A 57 -3.95 10.53 -0.64
N ILE A 58 -3.14 11.39 -1.28
CA ILE A 58 -3.57 12.23 -2.40
C ILE A 58 -3.98 11.39 -3.61
N THR A 59 -3.25 10.29 -3.87
CA THR A 59 -3.50 9.41 -5.02
C THR A 59 -4.93 8.86 -4.99
N LYS A 60 -5.44 8.51 -3.80
CA LYS A 60 -6.81 8.03 -3.62
C LYS A 60 -7.87 9.04 -4.10
N ASN A 61 -7.67 10.33 -3.82
CA ASN A 61 -8.70 11.35 -4.05
C ASN A 61 -8.62 12.00 -5.44
N PHE A 62 -7.45 12.04 -6.07
CA PHE A 62 -7.24 12.76 -7.33
C PHE A 62 -6.69 11.90 -8.47
N GLY A 63 -5.96 10.83 -8.16
CA GLY A 63 -5.38 9.93 -9.17
C GLY A 63 -6.23 8.72 -9.49
N GLY A 64 -7.12 8.32 -8.58
CA GLY A 64 -7.80 7.04 -8.65
C GLY A 64 -6.87 5.89 -8.23
N ILE A 65 -7.45 4.69 -8.14
CA ILE A 65 -6.72 3.43 -7.89
C ILE A 65 -6.49 2.78 -9.26
N HIS A 66 -5.27 2.31 -9.51
CA HIS A 66 -4.91 1.59 -10.73
C HIS A 66 -4.56 0.14 -10.43
N ARG A 67 -4.64 -0.70 -11.47
CA ARG A 67 -4.16 -2.08 -11.38
C ARG A 67 -2.68 -2.06 -10.97
N PHE A 68 -2.34 -2.97 -10.07
CA PHE A 68 -1.03 -3.17 -9.47
C PHE A 68 -0.57 -2.09 -8.49
N ASP A 69 -1.41 -1.11 -8.16
CA ASP A 69 -1.14 -0.22 -7.02
C ASP A 69 -1.06 -1.03 -5.71
N ILE A 70 -0.12 -0.66 -4.84
CA ILE A 70 -0.07 -1.16 -3.46
C ILE A 70 -0.93 -0.23 -2.60
N VAL A 71 -1.93 -0.80 -1.95
CA VAL A 71 -2.93 -0.07 -1.15
C VAL A 71 -2.94 -0.56 0.29
N ILE A 72 -3.30 0.35 1.19
CA ILE A 72 -3.60 0.02 2.58
C ILE A 72 -5.11 -0.08 2.71
N VAL A 73 -5.60 -1.27 3.05
CA VAL A 73 -7.03 -1.53 3.26
C VAL A 73 -7.32 -1.83 4.72
N TYR A 74 -8.47 -1.35 5.18
CA TYR A 74 -8.98 -1.67 6.50
C TYR A 74 -9.94 -2.85 6.40
N VAL A 75 -9.66 -3.91 7.16
CA VAL A 75 -10.50 -5.11 7.20
C VAL A 75 -11.32 -5.09 8.48
N GLU A 76 -12.63 -4.89 8.35
CA GLU A 76 -13.55 -4.72 9.48
C GLU A 76 -13.55 -5.95 10.41
N ASP A 77 -13.56 -7.17 9.85
CA ASP A 77 -13.61 -8.41 10.64
C ASP A 77 -12.42 -8.59 11.58
N THR A 78 -11.24 -8.13 11.16
CA THR A 78 -10.02 -8.25 11.95
C THR A 78 -9.64 -6.95 12.66
N GLN A 79 -10.34 -5.85 12.35
CA GLN A 79 -10.01 -4.49 12.81
C GLN A 79 -8.56 -4.09 12.50
N LYS A 80 -8.00 -4.60 11.40
CA LYS A 80 -6.59 -4.39 11.01
C LYS A 80 -6.47 -3.69 9.68
N TYR A 81 -5.36 -2.97 9.53
CA TYR A 81 -4.91 -2.47 8.24
C TYR A 81 -4.01 -3.50 7.59
N LEU A 82 -4.28 -3.85 6.34
CA LEU A 82 -3.46 -4.74 5.52
C LEU A 82 -2.88 -3.98 4.34
N VAL A 83 -1.64 -4.30 3.99
CA VAL A 83 -1.01 -3.84 2.75
C VAL A 83 -1.16 -4.93 1.72
N LYS A 84 -1.78 -4.62 0.59
CA LYS A 84 -2.03 -5.56 -0.51
C LYS A 84 -1.89 -4.86 -1.85
N ARG A 85 -1.67 -5.64 -2.91
CA ARG A 85 -1.66 -5.16 -4.29
C ARG A 85 -3.03 -5.32 -4.95
N VAL A 86 -3.44 -4.31 -5.70
CA VAL A 86 -4.65 -4.36 -6.54
C VAL A 86 -4.39 -5.24 -7.75
N ILE A 87 -5.11 -6.35 -7.85
CA ILE A 87 -5.01 -7.27 -8.99
C ILE A 87 -6.21 -7.09 -9.94
N GLY A 88 -7.41 -6.97 -9.38
CA GLY A 88 -8.66 -6.81 -10.13
C GLY A 88 -9.30 -5.45 -9.92
N MET A 89 -9.79 -4.86 -11.00
CA MET A 89 -10.53 -3.59 -11.01
C MET A 89 -12.04 -3.83 -11.05
N PRO A 90 -12.88 -2.84 -10.72
CA PRO A 90 -14.32 -3.01 -10.74
C PRO A 90 -14.89 -3.45 -12.09
N ASN A 91 -15.89 -4.34 -12.07
CA ASN A 91 -16.53 -4.96 -13.24
C ASN A 91 -15.64 -5.94 -14.04
N GLU A 92 -14.54 -6.43 -13.46
CA GLU A 92 -13.67 -7.42 -14.09
C GLU A 92 -13.92 -8.83 -13.56
N THR A 93 -13.57 -9.82 -14.39
CA THR A 93 -13.51 -11.23 -13.97
C THR A 93 -12.06 -11.65 -13.80
N ILE A 94 -11.71 -12.15 -12.61
CA ILE A 94 -10.35 -12.54 -12.22
C ILE A 94 -10.23 -14.06 -12.14
N GLU A 95 -9.21 -14.61 -12.78
CA GLU A 95 -8.91 -16.03 -12.74
C GLU A 95 -7.40 -16.23 -12.65
N PHE A 96 -6.96 -17.17 -11.82
CA PHE A 96 -5.60 -17.70 -11.83
C PHE A 96 -5.64 -19.16 -12.26
N ASP A 97 -4.88 -19.48 -13.31
CA ASP A 97 -4.75 -20.83 -13.86
C ASP A 97 -3.29 -21.08 -14.27
N GLY A 98 -2.63 -22.05 -13.63
CA GLY A 98 -1.24 -22.42 -13.90
C GLY A 98 -0.25 -21.28 -13.69
N ASN A 99 -0.34 -20.59 -12.54
CA ASN A 99 0.45 -19.40 -12.17
C ASN A 99 0.30 -18.19 -13.09
N LYS A 100 -0.79 -18.12 -13.85
CA LYS A 100 -1.03 -17.01 -14.77
C LYS A 100 -2.31 -16.28 -14.39
N LEU A 101 -2.21 -14.95 -14.33
CA LEU A 101 -3.34 -14.08 -14.14
C LEU A 101 -4.11 -13.89 -15.44
N TYR A 102 -5.42 -14.10 -15.38
CA TYR A 102 -6.36 -13.79 -16.45
C TYR A 102 -7.37 -12.76 -15.94
N ILE A 103 -7.57 -11.71 -16.75
CA ILE A 103 -8.58 -10.67 -16.54
C ILE A 103 -9.50 -10.68 -17.75
N ASP A 104 -10.79 -10.92 -17.53
CA ASP A 104 -11.79 -11.06 -18.60
C ASP A 104 -11.36 -12.08 -19.68
N GLY A 105 -10.75 -13.19 -19.23
CA GLY A 105 -10.21 -14.25 -20.08
C GLY A 105 -8.92 -13.90 -20.84
N LYS A 106 -8.33 -12.73 -20.61
CA LYS A 106 -7.06 -12.31 -21.22
C LYS A 106 -5.92 -12.45 -20.23
N HIS A 107 -4.86 -13.13 -20.67
CA HIS A 107 -3.62 -13.22 -19.90
C HIS A 107 -3.03 -11.82 -19.64
N ILE A 108 -2.75 -11.52 -18.38
CA ILE A 108 -2.09 -10.29 -17.95
C ILE A 108 -0.73 -10.63 -17.36
N GLU A 109 0.31 -10.02 -17.92
CA GLU A 109 1.67 -10.15 -17.42
C GLU A 109 1.86 -9.31 -16.15
N GLU A 110 2.32 -9.95 -15.09
CA GLU A 110 2.55 -9.31 -13.79
C GLU A 110 4.02 -8.84 -13.67
N THR A 111 4.34 -7.73 -14.31
CA THR A 111 5.72 -7.20 -14.44
C THR A 111 6.37 -6.72 -13.14
N PHE A 112 5.61 -6.65 -12.05
CA PHE A 112 6.09 -6.25 -10.72
C PHE A 112 6.68 -7.43 -9.93
N PHE A 113 6.55 -8.68 -10.40
CA PHE A 113 7.12 -9.83 -9.73
C PHE A 113 8.63 -9.90 -9.86
N ASP A 114 9.30 -10.20 -8.75
CA ASP A 114 10.67 -10.70 -8.79
C ASP A 114 10.65 -12.19 -9.14
N MET A 115 10.92 -12.50 -10.41
CA MET A 115 10.97 -13.88 -10.88
C MET A 115 12.04 -14.72 -10.17
N ASN A 116 13.09 -14.13 -9.62
CA ASN A 116 14.06 -14.88 -8.82
C ASN A 116 13.42 -15.33 -7.50
N TYR A 117 12.61 -14.47 -6.89
CA TYR A 117 11.87 -14.82 -5.69
C TYR A 117 10.84 -15.90 -5.98
N VAL A 118 10.01 -15.74 -7.01
CA VAL A 118 9.01 -16.76 -7.42
C VAL A 118 9.70 -18.11 -7.65
N ASN A 119 10.76 -18.14 -8.46
CA ASN A 119 11.50 -19.36 -8.74
C ASN A 119 12.17 -19.97 -7.49
N SER A 120 12.49 -19.17 -6.47
CA SER A 120 13.03 -19.67 -5.20
C SER A 120 11.97 -20.30 -4.29
N GLN A 121 10.70 -19.93 -4.48
CA GLN A 121 9.57 -20.47 -3.72
C GLN A 121 8.95 -21.71 -4.39
N THR A 122 9.22 -21.92 -5.68
CA THR A 122 8.76 -23.08 -6.43
C THR A 122 9.90 -24.10 -6.61
N ASP A 123 9.70 -25.38 -6.36
CA ASP A 123 10.68 -26.42 -6.70
C ASP A 123 10.78 -26.57 -8.24
N ASP A 124 11.72 -25.85 -8.86
CA ASP A 124 12.04 -25.94 -10.30
C ASP A 124 10.84 -25.66 -11.24
N GLY A 125 9.89 -24.83 -10.80
CA GLY A 125 8.67 -24.48 -11.53
C GLY A 125 7.59 -25.57 -11.58
N THR A 126 7.71 -26.60 -10.74
CA THR A 126 6.75 -27.73 -10.68
C THR A 126 5.63 -27.54 -9.65
N ILE A 127 5.81 -26.61 -8.72
CA ILE A 127 4.83 -26.23 -7.70
C ILE A 127 4.29 -24.85 -8.06
N ASP A 128 2.98 -24.70 -7.98
CA ASP A 128 2.34 -23.42 -8.22
C ASP A 128 2.66 -22.42 -7.11
N PHE A 129 3.27 -21.29 -7.50
CA PHE A 129 3.46 -20.13 -6.63
C PHE A 129 2.12 -19.50 -6.25
N THR A 130 1.10 -19.65 -7.08
CA THR A 130 -0.26 -19.17 -6.80
C THR A 130 -1.23 -20.30 -7.03
N THR A 131 -2.01 -20.65 -6.01
CA THR A 131 -3.08 -21.64 -6.15
C THR A 131 -4.10 -21.18 -7.18
N ASP A 132 -4.51 -22.07 -8.08
CA ASP A 132 -5.55 -21.79 -9.06
C ASP A 132 -6.88 -21.44 -8.41
N PHE A 133 -7.55 -20.42 -8.92
CA PHE A 133 -8.87 -20.01 -8.45
C PHE A 133 -9.64 -19.22 -9.50
N GLY A 134 -10.94 -19.08 -9.24
CA GLY A 134 -11.85 -18.30 -10.06
C GLY A 134 -12.64 -19.16 -11.05
N PRO A 135 -13.31 -18.52 -12.01
CA PRO A 135 -13.41 -17.07 -12.19
C PRO A 135 -14.16 -16.36 -11.05
N VAL A 136 -13.67 -15.19 -10.64
CA VAL A 136 -14.31 -14.30 -9.64
C VAL A 136 -14.75 -13.01 -10.34
N GLU A 137 -16.06 -12.78 -10.43
CA GLU A 137 -16.66 -11.57 -11.01
C GLU A 137 -16.79 -10.46 -9.95
N LEU A 138 -16.22 -9.29 -10.23
CA LEU A 138 -16.23 -8.13 -9.34
C LEU A 138 -17.38 -7.16 -9.67
N LYS A 139 -18.03 -6.62 -8.66
CA LYS A 139 -18.99 -5.52 -8.82
C LYS A 139 -18.31 -4.19 -9.16
N ASN A 140 -19.11 -3.16 -9.38
CA ASN A 140 -18.64 -1.80 -9.72
C ASN A 140 -17.95 -1.06 -8.56
N ASP A 141 -18.04 -1.57 -7.33
CA ASP A 141 -17.44 -1.04 -6.11
C ASP A 141 -16.45 -2.03 -5.46
N GLU A 142 -16.11 -3.12 -6.14
CA GLU A 142 -15.23 -4.17 -5.63
C GLU A 142 -13.87 -4.15 -6.34
N TYR A 143 -12.82 -4.39 -5.56
CA TYR A 143 -11.45 -4.59 -6.04
C TYR A 143 -10.96 -5.94 -5.55
N PHE A 144 -10.22 -6.68 -6.38
CA PHE A 144 -9.54 -7.89 -5.94
C PHE A 144 -8.12 -7.56 -5.51
N LEU A 145 -7.77 -7.89 -4.27
CA LEU A 145 -6.48 -7.57 -3.68
C LEU A 145 -5.73 -8.85 -3.31
N MET A 146 -4.42 -8.87 -3.56
CA MET A 146 -3.59 -10.02 -3.25
C MET A 146 -2.25 -9.59 -2.64
N GLY A 147 -1.64 -10.49 -1.86
CA GLY A 147 -0.23 -10.34 -1.49
C GLY A 147 0.67 -10.62 -2.69
N ASP A 148 1.89 -10.11 -2.62
CA ASP A 148 2.95 -10.47 -3.57
C ASP A 148 3.58 -11.82 -3.21
N ASN A 149 3.56 -12.19 -1.92
CA ASN A 149 3.93 -13.53 -1.46
C ASN A 149 2.64 -14.39 -1.40
N ARG A 150 2.49 -15.32 -2.34
CA ARG A 150 1.25 -16.03 -2.66
C ARG A 150 1.29 -17.50 -2.26
#